data_AF-A0A2G5UAM7-F1
#
_entry.id   AF-A0A2G5UAM7-F1
#
_cell.length_a   1.000
_cell.length_b   1.000
_cell.length_c   1.000
_cell.angle_alpha   90.00
_cell.angle_beta   90.00
_cell.angle_gamma   90.00
#
_symmetry.space_group_name_H-M   'P 1'
#
loop_
_entity.id
_entity.type
_entity.pdbx_description
1 polymer ?
#
loop_
_entity_poly.entity_id
_entity_poly.type
_entity_poly.pdbx_seq_one_letter_code
_entity_poly.pdbx_strand_id
1 'polypeptide(L)'
;MESIDHLSSVRDLHLGTIQPPDWRQPICQLGVHSTDPDVGLGFENIDFMVWMKVAALPNFRKLYRILNRQVDMFSNGTYQLVINYNYPVYMYDGDKSFIITSENWVGPRNLFLPVIYLVVGTFLLLVTILFILIWLKQRLSRVHPT
;
A
#
# COMPACT_ATOMS: atom_id res chain seq x y z
N MET A 1 13.15 -18.73 -28.86
CA MET A 1 12.31 -18.36 -30.02
C MET A 1 11.13 -17.52 -29.54
N GLU A 2 10.27 -18.07 -28.68
CA GLU A 2 9.04 -17.43 -28.17
C GLU A 2 9.21 -16.02 -27.56
N SER A 3 10.24 -15.78 -26.74
CA SER A 3 10.46 -14.45 -26.13
C SER A 3 10.92 -13.38 -27.14
N ILE A 4 11.65 -13.76 -28.20
CA ILE A 4 12.14 -12.82 -29.22
C ILE A 4 11.00 -12.40 -30.15
N ASP A 5 10.13 -13.36 -30.50
CA ASP A 5 8.93 -13.13 -31.33
C ASP A 5 7.87 -12.28 -30.60
N HIS A 6 7.76 -12.44 -29.27
CA HIS A 6 6.92 -11.57 -28.44
C HIS A 6 7.46 -10.14 -28.38
N LEU A 7 8.78 -9.96 -28.27
CA LEU A 7 9.40 -8.63 -28.20
C LEU A 7 9.35 -7.88 -29.54
N SER A 8 9.48 -8.58 -30.68
CA SER A 8 9.30 -7.96 -32.00
C SER A 8 7.84 -7.51 -32.18
N SER A 9 6.88 -8.38 -31.89
CA SER A 9 5.44 -8.06 -31.95
C SER A 9 5.06 -6.84 -31.10
N VAL A 10 5.55 -6.74 -29.86
CA VAL A 10 5.29 -5.58 -29.00
C VAL A 10 5.91 -4.29 -29.56
N ARG A 11 7.12 -4.36 -30.15
CA ARG A 11 7.74 -3.18 -30.78
C ARG A 11 6.98 -2.75 -32.02
N ASP A 12 6.53 -3.70 -32.82
CA ASP A 12 5.79 -3.44 -34.06
C ASP A 12 4.45 -2.75 -33.77
N LEU A 13 3.79 -3.10 -32.67
CA LEU A 13 2.57 -2.43 -32.20
C LEU A 13 2.79 -0.95 -31.81
N HIS A 14 4.02 -0.55 -31.50
CA HIS A 14 4.35 0.81 -31.04
C HIS A 14 5.04 1.64 -32.14
N LEU A 15 5.10 1.13 -33.37
CA LEU A 15 5.62 1.87 -34.52
C LEU A 15 4.79 3.14 -34.74
N GLY A 16 5.44 4.30 -34.67
CA GLY A 16 4.81 5.61 -34.80
C GLY A 16 4.40 6.28 -33.48
N THR A 17 4.66 5.65 -32.33
CA THR A 17 4.50 6.29 -31.02
C THR A 17 5.78 7.00 -30.57
N ILE A 18 5.62 8.03 -29.75
CA ILE A 18 6.75 8.71 -29.08
C ILE A 18 6.77 8.33 -27.61
N GLN A 19 7.96 8.19 -27.05
CA GLN A 19 8.12 7.98 -25.62
C GLN A 19 7.81 9.28 -24.84
N PRO A 20 7.32 9.17 -23.60
CA PRO A 20 7.16 10.36 -22.76
C PRO A 20 8.50 11.07 -22.50
N PRO A 21 8.51 12.40 -22.30
CA PRO A 21 9.74 13.19 -22.28
C PRO A 21 10.79 12.75 -21.25
N ASP A 22 10.38 12.39 -20.04
CA ASP A 22 11.29 12.04 -18.94
C ASP A 22 11.64 10.54 -18.87
N TRP A 23 11.22 9.75 -19.86
CA TRP A 23 11.46 8.31 -19.87
C TRP A 23 12.84 8.02 -20.48
N ARG A 24 13.68 7.29 -19.73
CA ARG A 24 15.01 6.86 -20.19
C ARG A 24 14.95 5.75 -21.24
N GLN A 25 13.90 4.93 -21.18
CA GLN A 25 13.70 3.78 -22.06
C GLN A 25 12.22 3.73 -22.47
N PRO A 26 11.92 3.29 -23.70
CA PRO A 26 10.54 3.14 -24.17
C PRO A 26 9.84 2.00 -23.42
N ILE A 27 8.51 2.04 -23.39
CA ILE A 27 7.69 1.04 -22.71
C ILE A 27 8.02 -0.40 -23.17
N CYS A 28 8.29 -0.62 -24.45
CA CYS A 28 8.59 -1.95 -25.00
C CYS A 28 9.90 -2.57 -24.46
N GLN A 29 10.78 -1.77 -23.84
CA GLN A 29 12.03 -2.24 -23.22
C GLN A 29 11.90 -2.43 -21.71
N LEU A 30 10.79 -1.98 -21.11
CA LEU A 30 10.56 -2.09 -19.68
C LEU A 30 10.41 -3.56 -19.27
N GLY A 31 11.21 -4.00 -18.30
CA GLY A 31 11.22 -5.36 -17.79
C GLY A 31 12.13 -6.35 -18.52
N VAL A 32 12.70 -6.00 -19.68
CA VAL A 32 13.53 -6.92 -20.50
C VAL A 32 14.81 -7.37 -19.80
N HIS A 33 15.41 -6.48 -18.99
CA HIS A 33 16.65 -6.76 -18.25
C HIS A 33 16.41 -7.14 -16.79
N SER A 34 15.15 -7.34 -16.39
CA SER A 34 14.83 -7.75 -15.02
C SER A 34 15.27 -9.20 -14.79
N THR A 35 15.93 -9.46 -13.66
CA THR A 35 16.28 -10.82 -13.22
C THR A 35 15.09 -11.56 -12.60
N ASP A 36 14.03 -10.82 -12.26
CA ASP A 36 12.83 -11.32 -11.61
C ASP A 36 11.77 -11.64 -12.68
N PRO A 37 11.39 -12.90 -12.87
CA PRO A 37 10.44 -13.32 -13.91
C PRO A 37 9.02 -12.79 -13.66
N ASP A 38 8.68 -12.46 -12.42
CA ASP A 38 7.32 -12.03 -12.04
C ASP A 38 7.04 -10.55 -12.37
N VAL A 39 8.07 -9.82 -12.82
CA VAL A 39 7.97 -8.37 -13.06
C VAL A 39 7.15 -8.03 -14.31
N GLY A 40 7.12 -8.90 -15.33
CA GLY A 40 6.40 -8.66 -16.58
C GLY A 40 7.05 -7.64 -17.52
N LEU A 41 6.56 -7.59 -18.77
CA LEU A 41 7.09 -6.76 -19.86
C LEU A 41 6.14 -5.62 -20.25
N GLY A 42 6.69 -4.46 -20.58
CA GLY A 42 5.93 -3.34 -21.11
C GLY A 42 4.77 -2.89 -20.22
N PHE A 43 3.54 -2.88 -20.75
CA PHE A 43 2.35 -2.48 -19.98
C PHE A 43 1.91 -3.51 -18.94
N GLU A 44 2.32 -4.77 -19.09
CA GLU A 44 2.09 -5.83 -18.09
C GLU A 44 3.13 -5.77 -16.96
N ASN A 45 4.08 -4.83 -17.04
CA ASN A 45 5.07 -4.63 -16.01
C ASN A 45 4.40 -4.21 -14.68
N ILE A 46 4.66 -4.96 -13.61
CA ILE A 46 4.03 -4.74 -12.31
C ILE A 46 4.39 -3.38 -11.69
N ASP A 47 5.62 -2.90 -11.88
CA ASP A 47 6.08 -1.61 -11.34
C ASP A 47 5.35 -0.46 -12.04
N PHE A 48 5.18 -0.58 -13.36
CA PHE A 48 4.37 0.36 -14.14
C PHE A 48 2.92 0.34 -13.68
N MET A 49 2.29 -0.83 -13.56
CA MET A 49 0.90 -0.93 -13.10
C MET A 49 0.69 -0.35 -11.69
N VAL A 50 1.62 -0.61 -10.76
CA VAL A 50 1.56 -0.01 -9.41
C VAL A 50 1.73 1.50 -9.48
N TRP A 51 2.58 2.01 -10.36
CA TRP A 51 2.75 3.45 -10.56
C TRP A 51 1.49 4.11 -11.11
N MET A 52 0.82 3.49 -12.10
CA MET A 52 -0.39 4.02 -12.72
C MET A 52 -1.61 4.08 -11.79
N LYS A 53 -1.61 3.32 -10.69
CA LYS A 53 -2.64 3.45 -9.64
C LYS A 53 -2.50 4.78 -8.91
N VAL A 54 -3.37 5.74 -9.23
CA VAL A 54 -3.36 7.08 -8.62
C VAL A 54 -3.53 6.99 -7.10
N ALA A 55 -2.69 7.72 -6.36
CA ALA A 55 -2.81 7.85 -4.92
C ALA A 55 -3.81 8.95 -4.54
N ALA A 56 -4.60 8.73 -3.50
CA ALA A 56 -5.59 9.71 -3.04
C ALA A 56 -5.00 10.86 -2.21
N LEU A 57 -3.77 10.70 -1.70
CA LEU A 57 -3.10 11.60 -0.76
C LEU A 57 -1.71 11.99 -1.31
N PRO A 58 -1.20 13.19 -0.99
CA PRO A 58 0.14 13.64 -1.42
C PRO A 58 1.24 12.78 -0.80
N ASN A 59 1.06 12.36 0.45
CA ASN A 59 1.91 11.38 1.11
C ASN A 59 1.38 9.98 0.82
N PHE A 60 2.04 9.28 -0.11
CA PHE A 60 1.64 7.94 -0.50
C PHE A 60 2.82 6.97 -0.46
N ARG A 61 2.48 5.69 -0.37
CA ARG A 61 3.42 4.59 -0.52
C ARG A 61 2.94 3.68 -1.64
N LYS A 62 3.88 3.13 -2.40
CA LYS A 62 3.63 2.15 -3.46
C LYS A 62 4.45 0.92 -3.17
N LEU A 63 3.86 -0.25 -3.42
CA LEU A 63 4.56 -1.52 -3.28
C LEU A 63 5.65 -1.61 -4.34
N TYR A 64 6.86 -1.99 -3.92
CA TYR A 64 7.95 -2.27 -4.87
C TYR A 64 8.16 -3.77 -5.01
N ARG A 65 8.53 -4.48 -3.93
CA ARG A 65 8.74 -5.93 -3.95
C ARG A 65 8.17 -6.58 -2.71
N ILE A 66 7.82 -7.86 -2.82
CA ILE A 66 7.38 -8.72 -1.73
C ILE A 66 8.49 -9.73 -1.46
N LEU A 67 8.90 -9.85 -0.20
CA LEU A 67 9.89 -10.84 0.21
C LEU A 67 9.15 -12.10 0.66
N ASN A 68 9.35 -13.22 -0.05
CA ASN A 68 8.79 -14.50 0.35
C ASN A 68 9.53 -15.03 1.59
N ARG A 69 8.81 -15.16 2.71
CA ARG A 69 9.33 -15.63 4.00
C ARG A 69 9.35 -17.15 4.13
N GLN A 70 8.75 -17.88 3.19
CA GLN A 70 8.75 -19.35 3.20
C GLN A 70 10.12 -19.93 2.83
N VAL A 71 10.99 -19.11 2.26
CA VAL A 71 12.39 -19.46 2.00
C VAL A 71 13.23 -18.83 3.10
N ASP A 72 14.08 -19.62 3.76
CA ASP A 72 14.91 -19.24 4.94
C ASP A 72 15.97 -18.15 4.67
N MET A 73 15.82 -17.34 3.61
CA MET A 73 16.78 -16.33 3.19
C MET A 73 16.77 -15.06 4.07
N PHE A 74 15.72 -14.81 4.85
CA PHE A 74 15.55 -13.57 5.61
C PHE A 74 15.56 -13.78 7.14
N SER A 75 16.66 -14.31 7.66
CA SER A 75 16.89 -14.48 9.10
C SER A 75 17.33 -13.16 9.78
N ASN A 76 17.46 -13.16 11.11
CA ASN A 76 17.96 -11.99 11.82
C ASN A 76 19.42 -11.72 11.42
N GLY A 77 19.69 -10.55 10.85
CA GLY A 77 21.02 -10.21 10.34
C GLY A 77 21.09 -8.77 9.83
N THR A 78 22.27 -8.41 9.35
CA THR A 78 22.50 -7.11 8.70
C THR A 78 22.30 -7.26 7.20
N TYR A 79 21.51 -6.36 6.62
CA TYR A 79 21.21 -6.33 5.19
C TYR A 79 21.70 -5.02 4.60
N GLN A 80 22.20 -5.08 3.36
CA GLN A 80 22.59 -3.89 2.60
C GLN A 80 21.52 -3.61 1.55
N LEU A 81 21.01 -2.38 1.55
CA LEU A 81 20.10 -1.87 0.53
C LEU A 81 20.86 -0.93 -0.39
N VAL A 82 20.95 -1.29 -1.67
CA VAL A 82 21.56 -0.46 -2.71
C VAL A 82 20.46 0.18 -3.54
N ILE A 83 20.45 1.52 -3.60
CA ILE A 83 19.42 2.30 -4.32
C ILE A 83 20.10 3.14 -5.39
N ASN A 84 19.64 3.02 -6.64
CA ASN A 84 20.03 3.90 -7.73
C ASN A 84 19.12 5.15 -7.76
N TYR A 85 19.69 6.33 -7.54
CA TYR A 85 18.93 7.58 -7.43
C TYR A 85 18.51 8.14 -8.80
N ASN A 86 17.37 7.66 -9.33
CA ASN A 86 16.90 7.98 -10.69
C ASN A 86 15.72 8.95 -10.77
N TYR A 87 15.13 9.29 -9.63
CA TYR A 87 14.02 10.22 -9.53
C TYR A 87 14.47 11.32 -8.57
N PRO A 88 14.73 12.57 -8.98
CA PRO A 88 15.02 13.67 -8.07
C PRO A 88 13.73 14.30 -7.53
N VAL A 89 13.69 14.67 -6.23
CA VAL A 89 12.53 15.35 -5.60
C VAL A 89 12.85 16.71 -4.99
N TYR A 90 14.13 17.07 -4.94
CA TYR A 90 14.59 18.32 -4.32
C TYR A 90 13.99 19.58 -4.96
N MET A 91 13.65 19.52 -6.25
CA MET A 91 13.02 20.65 -6.98
C MET A 91 11.64 21.03 -6.42
N TYR A 92 10.99 20.12 -5.70
CA TYR A 92 9.62 20.28 -5.19
C TYR A 92 9.56 20.19 -3.66
N ASP A 93 10.71 20.30 -2.99
CA ASP A 93 10.82 20.14 -1.53
C ASP A 93 10.19 18.82 -1.03
N GLY A 94 10.32 17.76 -1.84
CA GLY A 94 9.73 16.46 -1.56
C GLY A 94 10.69 15.53 -0.84
N ASP A 95 10.14 14.67 0.02
CA ASP A 95 10.88 13.62 0.71
C ASP A 95 10.63 12.24 0.10
N LYS A 96 11.62 11.34 0.23
CA LYS A 96 11.49 9.94 -0.17
C LYS A 96 12.09 9.02 0.87
N SER A 97 11.34 7.97 1.17
CA SER A 97 11.72 6.96 2.15
C SER A 97 11.45 5.57 1.60
N PHE A 98 12.35 4.63 1.93
CA PHE A 98 12.13 3.21 1.70
C PHE A 98 11.73 2.55 3.03
N ILE A 99 10.68 1.73 3.00
CA ILE A 99 10.12 1.13 4.21
C ILE A 99 9.94 -0.37 3.98
N ILE A 100 10.46 -1.17 4.90
CA ILE A 100 10.23 -2.62 4.95
C ILE A 100 9.19 -2.88 6.03
N THR A 101 8.10 -3.54 5.69
CA THR A 101 7.04 -3.90 6.64
C THR A 101 6.63 -5.36 6.50
N SER A 102 6.24 -5.98 7.62
CA SER A 102 5.51 -7.25 7.61
C SER A 102 4.03 -7.00 7.41
N GLU A 103 3.40 -7.78 6.54
CA GLU A 103 1.95 -7.84 6.49
C GLU A 103 1.42 -8.70 7.63
N ASN A 104 0.42 -8.18 8.33
CA ASN A 104 -0.38 -8.93 9.28
C ASN A 104 -1.80 -9.01 8.72
N TRP A 105 -2.61 -9.95 9.20
CA TRP A 105 -4.00 -10.14 8.76
C TRP A 105 -4.89 -8.88 8.86
N VAL A 106 -4.58 -7.96 9.77
CA VAL A 106 -5.29 -6.68 9.97
C VAL A 106 -4.81 -5.57 9.01
N GLY A 107 -3.73 -5.84 8.26
CA GLY A 107 -3.06 -4.88 7.39
C GLY A 107 -1.93 -4.12 8.10
N PRO A 108 -1.45 -3.03 7.47
CA PRO A 108 -0.37 -2.20 8.00
C PRO A 108 -0.74 -1.55 9.33
N ARG A 109 0.24 -1.31 10.21
CA ARG A 109 0.03 -0.70 11.53
C ARG A 109 -0.76 0.61 11.42
N ASN A 110 -2.02 0.60 11.88
CA ASN A 110 -2.89 1.77 11.94
C ASN A 110 -3.75 1.71 13.21
N LEU A 111 -3.58 2.70 14.10
CA LEU A 111 -4.32 2.79 15.37
C LEU A 111 -5.64 3.55 15.25
N PHE A 112 -5.96 4.11 14.09
CA PHE A 112 -7.16 4.92 13.89
C PHE A 112 -8.45 4.14 14.18
N LEU A 113 -8.59 2.95 13.59
CA LEU A 113 -9.78 2.13 13.77
C LEU A 113 -9.98 1.68 15.23
N PRO A 114 -9.00 1.03 15.91
CA PRO A 114 -9.15 0.66 17.32
C PRO A 114 -9.53 1.83 18.23
N VAL A 115 -8.91 3.00 18.04
CA VAL A 115 -9.19 4.18 18.86
C VAL A 115 -10.64 4.64 18.67
N ILE A 116 -11.16 4.67 17.43
CA ILE A 116 -12.55 5.03 17.17
C ILE A 116 -13.51 4.04 17.84
N TYR A 117 -13.25 2.73 17.73
CA TYR A 117 -14.08 1.72 18.37
C TYR A 117 -14.10 1.88 19.89
N LEU A 118 -12.94 2.18 20.50
CA LEU A 118 -12.86 2.43 21.95
C LEU A 118 -13.65 3.68 22.34
N VAL A 119 -13.46 4.79 21.66
CA VAL A 119 -14.16 6.06 21.98
C VAL A 119 -15.68 5.91 21.85
N VAL A 120 -16.16 5.37 20.73
CA VAL A 120 -17.59 5.16 20.48
C VAL A 120 -18.17 4.12 21.44
N GLY A 121 -17.44 3.04 21.71
CA GLY A 121 -17.85 1.99 22.65
C GLY A 121 -17.98 2.52 24.08
N THR A 122 -17.00 3.29 24.56
CA THR A 122 -17.08 3.92 25.89
C THR A 122 -18.22 4.91 25.98
N PHE A 123 -18.47 5.71 24.93
CA PHE A 123 -19.60 6.63 24.89
C PHE A 123 -20.94 5.89 25.01
N LEU A 124 -21.15 4.83 24.23
CA LEU A 124 -22.38 4.03 24.29
C LEU A 124 -22.57 3.33 25.64
N LEU A 125 -21.48 2.86 26.26
CA LEU A 125 -21.54 2.27 27.61
C LEU A 125 -22.01 3.29 28.65
N LEU A 126 -21.50 4.52 28.62
CA LEU A 126 -21.91 5.58 29.53
C LEU A 126 -23.40 5.94 29.37
N VAL A 127 -23.87 6.06 28.12
CA VAL A 127 -25.29 6.30 27.81
C VAL A 127 -26.16 5.16 28.31
N THR A 128 -25.72 3.91 28.13
CA THR A 128 -26.45 2.72 28.59
C THR A 128 -26.56 2.72 30.12
N ILE A 129 -25.48 3.00 30.84
CA ILE A 129 -25.48 3.09 32.32
C ILE A 129 -26.43 4.19 32.79
N LEU A 130 -26.40 5.37 32.14
CA LEU A 130 -27.31 6.47 32.47
C LEU A 130 -28.79 6.06 32.34
N PHE A 131 -29.15 5.40 31.25
CA PHE A 131 -30.53 4.92 31.06
C PHE A 131 -30.92 3.83 32.07
N ILE A 132 -30.01 2.93 32.43
CA ILE A 132 -30.25 1.93 33.48
C ILE A 132 -30.51 2.61 34.83
N LEU A 133 -29.73 3.64 35.19
CA LEU A 133 -29.91 4.38 36.44
C LEU A 133 -31.26 5.13 36.48
N ILE A 134 -31.64 5.78 35.37
CA ILE A 134 -32.96 6.46 35.25
C ILE A 134 -34.08 5.44 35.40
N TRP A 135 -34.00 4.31 34.72
CA TRP A 135 -35.00 3.25 34.79
C TRP A 135 -35.12 2.66 36.20
N LEU A 136 -33.99 2.40 36.88
CA LEU A 136 -33.97 1.92 38.27
C LEU A 136 -34.64 2.93 39.21
N LYS A 137 -34.30 4.22 39.08
CA LYS A 137 -34.92 5.29 39.89
C LYS A 137 -36.43 5.35 39.68
N GLN A 138 -36.89 5.31 38.42
CA GLN A 138 -38.32 5.30 38.10
C GLN A 138 -39.03 4.06 38.64
N ARG A 139 -38.37 2.89 38.60
CA ARG A 139 -38.93 1.64 39.12
C ARG A 139 -39.06 1.66 40.65
N LEU A 140 -38.05 2.14 41.36
CA LEU A 140 -38.08 2.30 42.82
C LEU A 140 -39.16 3.29 43.27
N SER A 141 -39.26 4.45 42.59
CA SER A 141 -40.29 5.45 42.90
C SER A 141 -41.72 4.95 42.70
N ARG A 142 -41.95 3.95 41.82
CA ARG A 142 -43.28 3.34 41.66
C ARG A 142 -43.64 2.35 42.76
N VAL A 143 -42.67 1.78 43.48
CA VAL A 143 -42.90 0.75 44.51
C VAL A 143 -43.13 1.36 45.89
N HIS A 144 -42.61 2.56 46.16
CA HIS A 144 -42.87 3.30 47.41
C HIS A 144 -43.52 4.66 47.08
N PRO A 145 -44.86 4.74 47.03
CA PRO A 145 -45.56 6.02 46.95
C PRO A 145 -45.49 6.68 48.32
N THR A 146 -44.72 7.76 48.43
CA THR A 146 -44.85 8.74 49.53
C THR A 146 -45.69 9.90 49.04
#